data_AF-A0A7J4I726-F1
#
_entry.id   AF-A0A7J4I726-F1
#
_cell.length_a   1.000
_cell.length_b   1.000
_cell.length_c   1.000
_cell.angle_alpha   90.00
_cell.angle_beta   90.00
_cell.angle_gamma   90.00
#
_symmetry.space_group_name_H-M   'P 1'
#
loop_
_entity.id
_entity.type
_entity.pdbx_description
1 polymer ?
#
loop_
_entity_poly.entity_id
_entity_poly.type
_entity_poly.pdbx_seq_one_letter_code
_entity_poly.pdbx_strand_id
1 'polypeptide(L)' 'MPNEETTIRIKKNNKKRMAEIGKKDNSYDDILDLLLEYYESNHKKKK' A
#
# COMPACT_ATOMS: atom_id res chain seq x y z
N MET A 1 -18.29 -9.81 3.08
CA MET A 1 -18.48 -8.37 2.80
C MET A 1 -17.82 -8.12 1.46
N PRO A 2 -18.50 -7.58 0.44
CA PRO A 2 -17.82 -7.15 -0.77
C PRO A 2 -16.78 -6.08 -0.36
N ASN A 3 -15.60 -6.10 -0.98
CA ASN A 3 -14.57 -5.09 -0.73
C ASN A 3 -15.13 -3.73 -1.20
N GLU A 4 -15.61 -2.92 -0.26
CA GLU A 4 -16.11 -1.58 -0.56
C GLU A 4 -14.94 -0.68 -0.95
N GLU A 5 -14.98 -0.16 -2.19
CA GLU A 5 -13.98 0.78 -2.68
C GLU A 5 -14.18 2.15 -2.02
N THR A 6 -13.08 2.76 -1.59
CA THR A 6 -13.08 4.11 -1.01
C THR A 6 -11.90 4.91 -1.52
N THR A 7 -11.99 6.23 -1.43
CA THR A 7 -10.92 7.13 -1.89
C THR A 7 -10.17 7.72 -0.71
N ILE A 8 -8.83 7.63 -0.75
CA ILE A 8 -7.96 8.30 0.23
C ILE A 8 -7.22 9.47 -0.41
N ARG A 9 -7.03 10.54 0.37
CA ARG A 9 -6.15 11.65 -0.03
C ARG A 9 -4.72 11.34 0.35
N ILE A 10 -3.83 11.37 -0.65
CA ILE A 10 -2.39 11.19 -0.45
C ILE A 10 -1.62 12.34 -1.08
N LYS A 11 -0.42 12.61 -0.54
CA LYS A 11 0.50 13.59 -1.14
C LYS A 11 0.92 13.11 -2.53
N LYS A 12 0.97 14.04 -3.49
CA LYS A 12 1.39 13.75 -4.88
C LYS A 12 2.75 13.06 -4.95
N ASN A 13 3.67 13.42 -4.07
CA ASN A 13 4.98 12.79 -3.96
C ASN A 13 4.90 11.32 -3.52
N ASN A 14 4.01 10.99 -2.57
CA ASN A 14 3.82 9.62 -2.12
C ASN A 14 3.22 8.75 -3.24
N LYS A 15 2.27 9.30 -4.02
CA LYS A 15 1.73 8.61 -5.20
C LYS A 15 2.81 8.25 -6.22
N LYS A 16 3.77 9.16 -6.47
CA LYS A 16 4.92 8.89 -7.35
C LYS A 16 5.81 7.79 -6.78
N ARG A 17 6.18 7.89 -5.51
CA ARG A 17 7.01 6.89 -4.83
C ARG A 17 6.35 5.50 -4.83
N MET A 18 5.03 5.42 -4.67
CA MET A 18 4.31 4.15 -4.77
C MET A 18 4.46 3.54 -6.17
N ALA A 19 4.32 4.35 -7.22
CA ALA A 19 4.54 3.89 -8.59
C ALA A 19 5.99 3.44 -8.87
N GLU A 20 6.97 3.96 -8.14
CA GLU A 20 8.37 3.52 -8.21
C GLU A 20 8.64 2.20 -7.45
N ILE A 21 7.88 1.95 -6.38
CA ILE A 21 8.00 0.75 -5.54
C ILE A 21 7.31 -0.46 -6.20
N GLY A 22 6.19 -0.23 -6.89
CA GLY A 22 5.43 -1.27 -7.58
C GLY A 22 6.14 -1.82 -8.82
N LYS A 23 5.77 -3.05 -9.23
CA LYS A 23 6.13 -3.59 -10.55
C LYS A 23 5.15 -3.06 -11.61
N LYS A 24 5.50 -3.22 -12.90
CA LYS A 24 4.75 -2.68 -14.05
C LYS A 24 3.24 -3.05 -14.06
N ASP A 25 2.89 -4.18 -13.47
CA ASP A 25 1.52 -4.71 -13.45
C ASP A 25 0.80 -4.53 -12.10
N ASN A 26 1.42 -3.91 -11.10
CA ASN A 26 0.80 -3.70 -9.79
C ASN A 26 -0.14 -2.49 -9.83
N SER A 27 -1.35 -2.66 -9.29
CA SER A 27 -2.25 -1.57 -8.95
C SER A 27 -1.76 -0.81 -7.71
N TYR A 28 -2.35 0.36 -7.46
CA TYR A 28 -2.07 1.09 -6.22
C TYR A 28 -2.54 0.32 -4.98
N ASP A 29 -3.59 -0.49 -5.10
CA ASP A 29 -4.09 -1.31 -4.00
C ASP A 29 -3.11 -2.46 -3.69
N ASP A 30 -2.54 -3.12 -4.71
CA ASP A 30 -1.50 -4.13 -4.51
C ASP A 30 -0.27 -3.56 -3.77
N ILE A 31 0.09 -2.31 -4.07
CA ILE A 31 1.20 -1.62 -3.42
C ILE A 31 0.82 -1.24 -1.97
N LEU A 32 -0.43 -0.84 -1.72
CA LEU A 32 -0.91 -0.54 -0.37
C LEU A 32 -0.91 -1.80 0.50
N ASP A 33 -1.41 -2.91 -0.03
CA ASP A 33 -1.43 -4.20 0.68
C ASP A 33 -0.02 -4.66 1.05
N LEU A 34 0.94 -4.57 0.12
CA LEU A 34 2.35 -4.88 0.40
C LEU A 34 2.93 -4.00 1.53
N LEU A 35 2.61 -2.71 1.54
CA LEU A 35 3.08 -1.78 2.58
C LEU A 35 2.44 -2.09 3.94
N LEU A 36 1.16 -2.46 3.96
CA LEU A 36 0.45 -2.87 5.18
C LEU A 36 1.00 -4.18 5.73
N GLU A 37 1.19 -5.19 4.89
CA GLU A 37 1.80 -6.47 5.27
C GLU A 37 3.20 -6.28 5.85
N TYR A 38 4.03 -5.44 5.22
CA TYR A 38 5.36 -5.11 5.73
C TYR A 38 5.28 -4.44 7.10
N TYR A 39 4.37 -3.47 7.27
CA TYR A 39 4.19 -2.80 8.56
C TYR A 39 3.76 -3.80 9.64
N GLU A 40 2.74 -4.61 9.38
CA GLU A 40 2.23 -5.61 10.33
C GLU A 40 3.27 -6.66 10.70
N SER A 41 4.01 -7.18 9.71
CA SER A 41 5.02 -8.23 9.90
C SER A 41 6.19 -7.74 10.75
N ASN A 42 6.58 -6.47 10.61
CA ASN A 42 7.64 -5.87 11.42
C ASN A 42 7.16 -5.45 12.82
N HIS A 43 5.89 -5.06 12.94
CA HIS A 43 5.32 -4.64 14.22
C HIS A 43 4.98 -5.83 15.12
N LYS A 44 4.56 -6.97 14.56
CA LYS A 44 4.33 -8.23 15.29
C LYS A 44 5.63 -8.86 15.82
N LYS A 45 6.79 -8.58 15.23
CA LYS A 45 8.10 -9.04 15.72
C LYS A 45 8.67 -8.22 16.90
N LYS A 46 8.04 -7.10 17.25
CA LYS A 46 8.49 -6.19 18.33
C LYS A 46 7.64 -6.27 19.62
N LYS A 47 6.73 -7.23 19.74
CA LYS A 47 5.98 -7.49 20.97
C LYS A 47 6.32 -8.86 21.54
#